data_AF-A0A1Y3EWW5-F1
#
_entry.id   AF-A0A1Y3EWW5-F1
#
_cell.length_a   1.000
_cell.length_b   1.000
_cell.length_c   1.000
_cell.angle_alpha   90.00
_cell.angle_beta   90.00
_cell.angle_gamma   90.00
#
_symmetry.space_group_name_H-M   'P 1'
#
loop_
_entity.id
_entity.type
_entity.pdbx_description
1 polymer ?
#
loop_
_entity_poly.entity_id
_entity_poly.type
_entity_poly.pdbx_seq_one_letter_code
_entity_poly.pdbx_strand_id
1 'polypeptide(L)'
;METFLGIDLGTQQLKAVLTDENLNIVCIEVINYDNELPEFKTVGGVHRASETVTAPVLMWIKALDNLLHRLKLNGIEFSSIKAISGAAQQHGSVFWKHGAEQILKTLNFRETLFNQLQNSFATNDCPIWMDASTTSECKILEDSCGGPMELAMRTGSVGCERFTGPQIFKKYRKERHIYDSTEVKEKHSFIFM
;
A
#
# COMPACT_ATOMS: atom_id res chain seq x y z
N MET A 1 -29.02 2.56 12.82
CA MET A 1 -27.77 3.29 13.01
C MET A 1 -26.89 2.99 11.82
N GLU A 2 -26.61 4.01 11.04
CA GLU A 2 -25.69 3.93 9.90
C GLU A 2 -24.26 4.16 10.39
N THR A 3 -23.29 3.49 9.76
CA THR A 3 -21.88 3.61 10.14
C THR A 3 -20.98 3.86 8.94
N PHE A 4 -19.79 4.41 9.20
CA PHE A 4 -18.78 4.77 8.22
C PHE A 4 -17.42 4.25 8.65
N LEU A 5 -16.77 3.48 7.78
CA LEU A 5 -15.48 2.83 8.07
C LEU A 5 -14.33 3.65 7.48
N GLY A 6 -13.46 4.15 8.35
CA GLY A 6 -12.16 4.69 7.99
C GLY A 6 -11.07 3.65 8.19
N ILE A 7 -10.22 3.44 7.19
CA ILE A 7 -9.05 2.54 7.27
C ILE A 7 -7.77 3.37 7.16
N ASP A 8 -6.75 3.05 7.95
CA ASP A 8 -5.44 3.69 7.92
C ASP A 8 -4.36 2.61 7.76
N LEU A 9 -3.83 2.48 6.54
CA LEU A 9 -2.71 1.60 6.19
C LEU A 9 -1.39 2.29 6.54
N GLY A 10 -1.05 2.26 7.82
CA GLY A 10 0.20 2.82 8.33
C GLY A 10 1.41 1.94 8.08
N THR A 11 2.59 2.45 8.42
CA THR A 11 3.87 1.73 8.30
C THR A 11 3.97 0.54 9.25
N GLN A 12 3.45 0.64 10.47
CA GLN A 12 3.61 -0.37 11.53
C GLN A 12 2.35 -1.19 11.79
N GLN A 13 1.21 -0.73 11.29
CA GLN A 13 -0.09 -1.31 11.61
C GLN A 13 -1.15 -0.89 10.59
N LEU A 14 -2.18 -1.72 10.47
CA LEU A 14 -3.43 -1.39 9.79
C LEU A 14 -4.49 -1.09 10.84
N LYS A 15 -5.17 0.05 10.72
CA LYS A 15 -6.18 0.49 11.69
C LYS A 15 -7.53 0.70 11.02
N ALA A 16 -8.60 0.31 11.70
CA ALA A 16 -9.97 0.67 11.36
C ALA A 16 -10.55 1.57 12.45
N VAL A 17 -11.30 2.59 12.05
CA VAL A 17 -12.17 3.38 12.92
C VAL A 17 -13.55 3.37 12.30
N LEU A 18 -14.53 2.88 13.06
CA LEU A 18 -15.94 2.91 12.68
C LEU A 18 -16.61 4.05 13.42
N THR A 19 -17.32 4.91 12.69
CA THR A 19 -18.10 6.02 13.25
C THR A 19 -19.58 5.87 12.93
N ASP A 20 -20.45 6.39 13.79
CA ASP A 20 -21.88 6.52 13.50
C ASP A 20 -22.18 7.81 12.70
N GLU A 21 -23.45 8.01 12.33
CA GLU A 21 -23.97 9.21 11.67
C GLU A 21 -23.78 10.53 12.46
N ASN A 22 -23.47 10.46 13.76
CA ASN A 22 -23.18 11.61 14.62
C ASN A 22 -21.67 11.81 14.83
N LEU A 23 -20.82 11.09 14.08
CA LEU A 23 -19.35 11.10 14.19
C LEU A 23 -18.82 10.54 15.51
N ASN A 24 -19.62 9.79 16.27
CA ASN A 24 -19.14 9.09 17.45
C ASN A 24 -18.38 7.83 17.03
N ILE A 25 -17.28 7.53 17.71
CA ILE A 25 -16.53 6.30 17.49
C ILE A 25 -17.32 5.13 18.07
N VAL A 26 -17.66 4.18 17.20
CA VAL A 26 -18.34 2.93 17.54
C VAL A 26 -17.32 1.83 17.85
N CYS A 27 -16.26 1.76 17.07
CA CYS A 27 -15.24 0.71 17.18
C CYS A 27 -13.90 1.22 16.66
N ILE A 28 -12.81 0.79 17.29
CA ILE A 28 -11.45 0.95 16.78
C ILE A 28 -10.82 -0.43 16.77
N GLU A 29 -10.23 -0.81 15.65
CA GLU A 29 -9.44 -2.01 15.54
C GLU A 29 -8.07 -1.75 14.95
N VAL A 30 -7.08 -2.53 15.39
CA VAL A 30 -5.68 -2.38 14.98
C VAL A 30 -5.06 -3.75 14.79
N ILE A 31 -4.40 -3.96 13.65
CA ILE A 31 -3.50 -5.08 13.41
C ILE A 31 -2.07 -4.55 13.41
N ASN A 32 -1.31 -4.84 14.46
CA ASN A 32 0.11 -4.51 14.52
C ASN A 32 0.94 -5.55 13.76
N TYR A 33 1.72 -5.11 12.77
CA TYR A 33 2.37 -6.05 11.84
C TYR A 33 3.39 -6.95 12.50
N ASP A 34 4.32 -6.40 13.30
CA ASP A 34 5.40 -7.19 13.89
C ASP A 34 4.87 -8.18 14.93
N ASN A 35 3.87 -7.77 15.71
CA ASN A 35 3.30 -8.59 16.78
C ASN A 35 2.36 -9.67 16.25
N GLU A 36 1.56 -9.35 15.24
CA GLU A 36 0.44 -10.21 14.82
C GLU A 36 0.71 -10.95 13.51
N LEU A 37 1.69 -10.51 12.73
CA LEU A 37 2.11 -11.13 11.48
C LEU A 37 3.63 -11.42 11.49
N PRO A 38 4.18 -12.06 12.56
CA PRO A 38 5.63 -12.23 12.74
C PRO A 38 6.28 -13.08 11.63
N GLU A 39 5.50 -13.87 10.89
CA GLU A 39 5.99 -14.65 9.75
C GLU A 39 6.58 -13.80 8.62
N PHE A 40 6.21 -12.51 8.53
CA PHE A 40 6.80 -11.58 7.56
C PHE A 40 8.14 -11.02 8.02
N LYS A 41 8.55 -11.23 9.28
CA LYS A 41 9.88 -10.88 9.82
C LYS A 41 10.25 -9.40 9.70
N THR A 42 9.27 -8.53 9.80
CA THR A 42 9.46 -7.08 9.81
C THR A 42 9.98 -6.57 11.15
N VAL A 43 10.62 -5.40 11.15
CA VAL A 43 10.94 -4.62 12.34
C VAL A 43 10.48 -3.17 12.14
N GLY A 44 9.48 -2.77 12.91
CA GLY A 44 8.68 -1.57 12.67
C GLY A 44 7.86 -1.66 11.39
N GLY A 45 7.36 -2.86 11.04
CA GLY A 45 6.53 -3.10 9.85
C GLY A 45 7.28 -3.09 8.51
N VAL A 46 8.61 -3.11 8.53
CA VAL A 46 9.44 -2.97 7.31
C VAL A 46 10.68 -3.87 7.32
N HIS A 47 11.24 -4.05 6.13
CA HIS A 47 12.57 -4.58 5.87
C HIS A 47 13.53 -3.44 5.52
N ARG A 48 14.74 -3.46 6.09
CA ARG A 48 15.79 -2.46 5.81
C ARG A 48 17.03 -3.13 5.27
N ALA A 49 17.52 -2.63 4.14
CA ALA A 49 18.77 -3.06 3.52
C ALA A 49 19.52 -1.83 3.00
N SER A 50 20.45 -1.30 3.81
CA SER A 50 21.10 0.00 3.55
C SER A 50 20.03 1.09 3.35
N GLU A 51 20.10 1.85 2.25
CA GLU A 51 19.14 2.91 1.92
C GLU A 51 17.81 2.38 1.33
N THR A 52 17.70 1.07 1.06
CA THR A 52 16.47 0.46 0.56
C THR A 52 15.58 0.05 1.73
N VAL A 53 14.34 0.52 1.73
CA VAL A 53 13.35 0.20 2.77
C VAL A 53 12.04 -0.24 2.12
N THR A 54 11.62 -1.46 2.42
CA THR A 54 10.45 -2.09 1.82
C THR A 54 9.49 -2.64 2.88
N ALA A 55 8.26 -2.95 2.47
CA ALA A 55 7.32 -3.71 3.27
C ALA A 55 6.66 -4.79 2.40
N PRO A 56 6.37 -5.98 2.95
CA PRO A 56 5.73 -7.04 2.18
C PRO A 56 4.28 -6.69 1.86
N VAL A 57 3.89 -6.68 0.59
CA VAL A 57 2.51 -6.37 0.18
C VAL A 57 1.50 -7.38 0.73
N LEU A 58 1.88 -8.66 0.79
CA LEU A 58 1.03 -9.72 1.34
C LEU A 58 0.80 -9.58 2.85
N MET A 59 1.67 -8.86 3.57
CA MET A 59 1.45 -8.52 4.97
C MET A 59 0.25 -7.57 5.11
N TRP A 60 0.16 -6.56 4.24
CA TRP A 60 -0.97 -5.64 4.22
C TRP A 60 -2.28 -6.34 3.84
N ILE A 61 -2.24 -7.25 2.87
CA ILE A 61 -3.41 -8.06 2.49
C ILE A 61 -3.87 -8.94 3.67
N LYS A 62 -2.94 -9.63 4.33
CA LYS A 62 -3.28 -10.46 5.49
C LYS A 62 -3.76 -9.64 6.68
N ALA A 63 -3.20 -8.46 6.90
CA ALA A 63 -3.68 -7.53 7.90
C ALA A 63 -5.13 -7.12 7.64
N LEU A 64 -5.49 -6.87 6.39
CA LEU A 64 -6.87 -6.54 6.01
C LEU A 64 -7.84 -7.69 6.28
N ASP A 65 -7.48 -8.93 5.92
CA ASP A 65 -8.27 -10.13 6.25
C ASP A 65 -8.50 -10.23 7.78
N ASN A 66 -7.44 -10.06 8.57
CA ASN A 66 -7.50 -10.13 10.04
C ASN A 66 -8.35 -9.00 10.64
N LEU A 67 -8.21 -7.77 10.12
CA LEU A 67 -8.96 -6.60 10.56
C LEU A 67 -10.46 -6.79 10.33
N LEU A 68 -10.85 -7.18 9.11
CA LEU A 68 -12.25 -7.46 8.76
C LEU A 68 -12.81 -8.61 9.59
N HIS A 69 -12.02 -9.66 9.82
CA HIS A 69 -12.42 -10.76 10.68
C HIS A 69 -12.70 -10.30 12.12
N ARG A 70 -11.83 -9.45 12.68
CA ARG A 70 -12.00 -8.94 14.05
C ARG A 70 -13.19 -8.00 14.18
N LEU A 71 -13.43 -7.12 13.21
CA LEU A 71 -14.65 -6.30 13.17
C LEU A 71 -15.91 -7.20 13.20
N LYS A 72 -15.91 -8.30 12.44
CA LYS A 72 -17.02 -9.26 12.46
C LYS A 72 -17.16 -9.94 13.84
N LEU A 73 -16.05 -10.35 14.46
CA LEU A 73 -16.08 -10.96 15.81
C LEU A 73 -16.59 -9.99 16.88
N ASN A 74 -16.35 -8.69 16.72
CA ASN A 74 -16.87 -7.65 17.61
C ASN A 74 -18.35 -7.33 17.38
N GLY A 75 -19.05 -8.09 16.53
CA GLY A 75 -20.47 -7.89 16.26
C GLY A 75 -20.77 -6.68 15.39
N ILE A 76 -19.79 -6.19 14.61
CA ILE A 76 -20.05 -5.13 13.65
C ILE A 76 -20.90 -5.68 12.50
N GLU A 77 -22.12 -5.15 12.40
CA GLU A 77 -23.04 -5.43 11.30
C GLU A 77 -22.57 -4.71 10.04
N PHE A 78 -21.87 -5.40 9.14
CA PHE A 78 -21.36 -4.82 7.88
C PHE A 78 -22.47 -4.27 6.97
N SER A 79 -23.70 -4.75 7.11
CA SER A 79 -24.87 -4.17 6.43
C SER A 79 -25.19 -2.72 6.84
N SER A 80 -24.69 -2.29 8.01
CA SER A 80 -24.84 -0.91 8.50
C SER A 80 -23.81 0.06 7.92
N ILE A 81 -22.71 -0.43 7.35
CA ILE A 81 -21.63 0.39 6.82
C ILE A 81 -22.08 0.99 5.48
N LYS A 82 -22.23 2.32 5.43
CA LYS A 82 -22.71 3.05 4.25
C LYS A 82 -21.60 3.49 3.32
N ALA A 83 -20.42 3.76 3.85
CA ALA A 83 -19.25 4.08 3.06
C ALA A 83 -17.97 3.61 3.74
N ILE A 84 -16.95 3.38 2.91
CA ILE A 84 -15.60 3.05 3.33
C ILE A 84 -14.66 4.06 2.66
N SER A 85 -13.76 4.63 3.45
CA SER A 85 -12.67 5.47 2.97
C SER A 85 -11.43 5.20 3.82
N GLY A 86 -10.33 5.90 3.55
CA GLY A 86 -9.17 5.81 4.42
C GLY A 86 -7.97 6.61 3.97
N ALA A 87 -6.83 6.26 4.55
CA ALA A 87 -5.52 6.78 4.23
C ALA A 87 -4.48 5.64 4.20
N ALA A 88 -3.33 5.91 3.61
CA ALA A 88 -2.13 5.10 3.81
C ALA A 88 -0.90 5.96 4.00
N GLN A 89 0.18 5.29 4.42
CA GLN A 89 1.52 5.81 4.27
C GLN A 89 1.77 6.28 2.83
N GLN A 90 2.23 7.52 2.71
CA GLN A 90 2.44 8.16 1.41
C GLN A 90 3.59 7.52 0.63
N HIS A 91 3.62 7.75 -0.68
CA HIS A 91 4.70 7.39 -1.60
C HIS A 91 5.01 5.89 -1.78
N GLY A 92 4.42 5.01 -0.96
CA GLY A 92 4.49 3.57 -1.17
C GLY A 92 3.91 3.17 -2.53
N SER A 93 4.45 2.11 -3.13
CA SER A 93 3.96 1.63 -4.43
C SER A 93 3.90 0.11 -4.49
N VAL A 94 2.82 -0.39 -5.09
CA VAL A 94 2.54 -1.80 -5.30
C VAL A 94 2.63 -2.13 -6.79
N PHE A 95 3.25 -3.26 -7.11
CA PHE A 95 3.50 -3.69 -8.49
C PHE A 95 2.66 -4.92 -8.80
N TRP A 96 1.51 -4.71 -9.46
CA TRP A 96 0.59 -5.77 -9.86
C TRP A 96 1.16 -6.60 -11.00
N LYS A 97 1.11 -7.92 -10.90
CA LYS A 97 1.51 -8.79 -12.00
C LYS A 97 0.43 -8.83 -13.07
N HIS A 98 0.82 -9.04 -14.33
CA HIS A 98 -0.13 -9.29 -15.42
C HIS A 98 -1.19 -10.33 -15.07
N GLY A 99 -2.46 -9.95 -15.23
CA GLY A 99 -3.63 -10.79 -14.99
C GLY A 99 -4.20 -10.69 -13.58
N ALA A 100 -3.63 -9.85 -12.71
CA ALA A 100 -4.12 -9.69 -11.36
C ALA A 100 -5.50 -9.01 -11.29
N GLU A 101 -5.80 -8.07 -12.19
CA GLU A 101 -7.14 -7.50 -12.32
C GLU A 101 -8.22 -8.58 -12.52
N GLN A 102 -7.91 -9.64 -13.29
CA GLN A 102 -8.83 -10.74 -13.57
C GLN A 102 -9.10 -11.54 -12.30
N ILE A 103 -8.06 -11.79 -11.51
CA ILE A 103 -8.18 -12.42 -10.19
C ILE A 103 -9.07 -11.56 -9.26
N LEU A 104 -8.83 -10.24 -9.21
CA LEU A 104 -9.63 -9.31 -8.41
C LEU A 104 -11.12 -9.29 -8.83
N LYS A 105 -11.42 -9.46 -10.12
CA LYS A 105 -12.81 -9.53 -10.63
C LYS A 105 -13.52 -10.83 -10.29
N THR A 106 -12.78 -11.89 -9.96
CA THR A 106 -13.32 -13.24 -9.73
C THR A 106 -13.03 -13.76 -8.32
N LEU A 107 -12.89 -12.86 -7.34
CA LEU A 107 -12.66 -13.26 -5.95
C LEU A 107 -13.79 -14.14 -5.41
N ASN A 108 -13.40 -15.23 -4.75
CA ASN A 108 -14.25 -16.14 -4.03
C ASN A 108 -14.42 -15.67 -2.58
N PHE A 109 -15.65 -15.32 -2.19
CA PHE A 109 -15.97 -14.85 -0.84
C PHE A 109 -15.76 -15.90 0.27
N ARG A 110 -15.52 -17.18 -0.10
CA ARG A 110 -15.26 -18.28 0.84
C ARG A 110 -13.79 -18.40 1.22
N GLU A 111 -12.90 -17.65 0.56
CA GLU A 111 -11.46 -17.69 0.77
C GLU A 111 -10.94 -16.31 1.20
N THR A 112 -9.81 -16.29 1.89
CA THR A 112 -9.15 -15.04 2.29
C THR A 112 -8.54 -14.33 1.08
N LEU A 113 -8.39 -13.01 1.16
CA LEU A 113 -7.67 -12.24 0.14
C LEU A 113 -6.21 -12.69 0.06
N PHE A 114 -5.59 -12.95 1.22
CA PHE A 114 -4.21 -13.40 1.31
C PHE A 114 -3.96 -14.64 0.47
N ASN A 115 -4.83 -15.65 0.54
CA ASN A 115 -4.67 -16.90 -0.23
C ASN A 115 -4.88 -16.67 -1.74
N GLN A 116 -5.86 -15.86 -2.10
CA GLN A 116 -6.21 -15.63 -3.51
C GLN A 116 -5.20 -14.75 -4.24
N LEU A 117 -4.53 -13.84 -3.52
CA LEU A 117 -3.64 -12.83 -4.10
C LEU A 117 -2.14 -13.16 -4.00
N GLN A 118 -1.74 -14.32 -3.46
CA GLN A 118 -0.33 -14.68 -3.25
C GLN A 118 0.55 -14.49 -4.50
N ASN A 119 0.01 -14.77 -5.69
CA ASN A 119 0.74 -14.72 -6.96
C ASN A 119 0.38 -13.51 -7.84
N SER A 120 -0.30 -12.51 -7.27
CA SER A 120 -0.84 -11.36 -8.00
C SER A 120 0.13 -10.16 -8.07
N PHE A 121 1.31 -10.27 -7.47
CA PHE A 121 2.29 -9.18 -7.39
C PHE A 121 3.57 -9.53 -8.13
N ALA A 122 4.14 -8.55 -8.84
CA ALA A 122 5.43 -8.69 -9.54
C ALA A 122 6.62 -8.68 -8.57
N THR A 123 6.44 -8.10 -7.37
CA THR A 123 7.37 -8.19 -6.25
C THR A 123 6.59 -8.24 -4.94
N ASN A 124 7.09 -9.00 -3.97
CA ASN A 124 6.51 -9.02 -2.63
C ASN A 124 6.94 -7.82 -1.80
N ASP A 125 8.20 -7.38 -1.93
CA ASP A 125 8.76 -6.26 -1.21
C ASP A 125 8.52 -4.95 -1.98
N CYS A 126 7.60 -4.14 -1.44
CA CYS A 126 7.20 -2.86 -2.01
C CYS A 126 7.98 -1.71 -1.34
N PRO A 127 8.55 -0.75 -2.10
CA PRO A 127 9.19 0.42 -1.51
C PRO A 127 8.16 1.29 -0.80
N ILE A 128 8.59 1.94 0.27
CA ILE A 128 7.75 2.80 1.11
C ILE A 128 8.39 4.17 1.32
N TRP A 129 7.72 5.07 2.03
CA TRP A 129 8.17 6.45 2.26
C TRP A 129 9.56 6.59 2.91
N MET A 130 10.06 5.54 3.59
CA MET A 130 11.39 5.54 4.22
C MET A 130 12.53 5.19 3.25
N ASP A 131 12.24 4.77 2.01
CA ASP A 131 13.26 4.40 1.04
C ASP A 131 14.01 5.64 0.51
N ALA A 132 15.34 5.60 0.60
CA ALA A 132 16.24 6.67 0.17
C ALA A 132 17.20 6.21 -0.94
N SER A 133 16.90 5.12 -1.64
CA SER A 133 17.85 4.42 -2.51
C SER A 133 17.90 4.91 -3.97
N THR A 134 17.22 6.01 -4.28
CA THR A 134 16.93 6.46 -5.66
C THR A 134 17.53 7.82 -6.00
N THR A 135 18.56 8.28 -5.29
CA THR A 135 19.23 9.57 -5.56
C THR A 135 19.68 9.69 -7.02
N SER A 136 20.18 8.60 -7.62
CA SER A 136 20.57 8.60 -9.04
C SER A 136 19.39 8.79 -10.00
N GLU A 137 18.22 8.25 -9.65
CA GLU A 137 16.99 8.39 -10.42
C GLU A 137 16.40 9.80 -10.26
N CYS A 138 16.42 10.38 -9.05
CA CYS A 138 16.03 11.76 -8.80
C CYS A 138 16.80 12.73 -9.69
N LYS A 139 18.14 12.62 -9.71
CA LYS A 139 18.98 13.50 -10.52
C LYS A 139 18.67 13.42 -12.02
N ILE A 140 18.46 12.21 -12.54
CA ILE A 140 18.11 12.03 -13.96
C ILE A 140 16.74 12.65 -14.26
N LEU A 141 15.77 12.50 -13.36
CA LEU A 141 14.43 13.09 -13.53
C LEU A 141 14.48 14.61 -13.51
N GLU A 142 15.23 15.20 -12.58
CA GLU A 142 15.47 16.64 -12.52
C GLU A 142 16.14 17.15 -13.80
N ASP A 143 17.26 16.54 -14.20
CA ASP A 143 18.01 16.92 -15.41
C ASP A 143 17.11 16.82 -16.66
N SER A 144 16.26 15.79 -16.75
CA SER A 144 15.33 15.62 -17.88
C SER A 144 14.21 16.66 -17.92
N CYS A 145 13.87 17.27 -16.79
CA CYS A 145 12.89 18.34 -16.72
C CYS A 145 13.51 19.71 -17.02
N GLY A 146 14.83 19.89 -16.94
CA GLY A 146 15.51 21.19 -17.01
C GLY A 146 16.03 21.68 -15.66
N GLY A 147 16.14 20.79 -14.68
CA GLY A 147 16.65 21.04 -13.33
C GLY A 147 15.60 20.86 -12.22
N PRO A 148 16.03 20.91 -10.95
CA PRO A 148 15.17 20.67 -9.79
C PRO A 148 13.99 21.64 -9.71
N MET A 149 14.19 22.91 -10.05
CA MET A 149 13.13 23.92 -9.97
C MET A 149 12.06 23.72 -11.05
N GLU A 150 12.45 23.30 -12.25
CA GLU A 150 11.52 23.02 -13.33
C GLU A 150 10.68 21.76 -13.04
N LEU A 151 11.30 20.74 -12.44
CA LEU A 151 10.55 19.59 -11.89
C LEU A 151 9.55 20.03 -10.79
N ALA A 152 9.98 20.91 -9.88
CA ALA A 152 9.14 21.43 -8.80
C ALA A 152 7.97 22.27 -9.32
N MET A 153 8.17 23.09 -10.36
CA MET A 153 7.08 23.84 -11.00
C MET A 153 6.02 22.93 -11.63
N ARG A 154 6.42 21.75 -12.12
CA ARG A 154 5.50 20.78 -12.74
C ARG A 154 4.78 19.89 -11.74
N THR A 155 5.45 19.51 -10.67
CA THR A 155 5.00 18.43 -9.76
C THR A 155 4.76 18.87 -8.33
N GLY A 156 5.13 20.11 -7.98
CA GLY A 156 5.06 20.65 -6.63
C GLY A 156 6.26 20.31 -5.73
N SER A 157 7.27 19.58 -6.21
CA SER A 157 8.48 19.24 -5.43
C SER A 157 9.69 18.96 -6.30
N VAL A 158 10.89 19.17 -5.75
CA VAL A 158 12.16 18.70 -6.35
C VAL A 158 12.24 17.16 -6.27
N GLY A 159 13.28 16.57 -6.87
CA GLY A 159 13.53 15.14 -6.78
C GLY A 159 13.69 14.70 -5.33
N CYS A 160 12.91 13.70 -4.92
CA CYS A 160 12.97 13.15 -3.57
C CYS A 160 12.89 11.64 -3.64
N GLU A 161 13.82 10.95 -2.99
CA GLU A 161 14.07 9.53 -3.20
C GLU A 161 12.84 8.65 -2.93
N ARG A 162 12.10 9.00 -1.88
CA ARG A 162 10.90 8.26 -1.51
C ARG A 162 9.75 8.43 -2.50
N PHE A 163 9.77 9.46 -3.35
CA PHE A 163 8.64 9.72 -4.25
C PHE A 163 8.47 8.58 -5.25
N THR A 164 7.22 8.30 -5.59
CA THR A 164 6.86 7.12 -6.37
C THR A 164 7.49 7.12 -7.77
N GLY A 165 7.67 8.28 -8.40
CA GLY A 165 8.32 8.41 -9.70
C GLY A 165 9.75 7.84 -9.73
N PRO A 166 10.69 8.36 -8.91
CA PRO A 166 12.02 7.78 -8.73
C PRO A 166 12.03 6.29 -8.38
N GLN A 167 11.11 5.83 -7.53
CA GLN A 167 10.99 4.41 -7.17
C GLN A 167 10.60 3.51 -8.36
N ILE A 168 9.62 3.94 -9.15
CA ILE A 168 9.25 3.25 -10.40
C ILE A 168 10.41 3.28 -11.39
N PHE A 169 11.13 4.41 -11.50
CA PHE A 169 12.26 4.52 -12.40
C PHE A 169 13.42 3.60 -12.00
N LYS A 170 13.66 3.42 -10.70
CA LYS A 170 14.58 2.40 -10.18
C LYS A 170 14.16 1.00 -10.63
N LYS A 171 12.87 0.64 -10.51
CA LYS A 171 12.36 -0.65 -11.02
C LYS A 171 12.65 -0.82 -12.51
N TYR A 172 12.34 0.20 -13.32
CA TYR A 172 12.60 0.19 -14.76
C TYR A 172 14.09 -0.02 -15.10
N ARG A 173 15.00 0.72 -14.43
CA ARG A 173 16.43 0.74 -14.76
C ARG A 173 17.22 -0.43 -14.18
N LYS A 174 16.93 -0.80 -12.94
CA LYS A 174 17.75 -1.71 -12.12
C LYS A 174 17.08 -3.06 -11.89
N GLU A 175 15.76 -3.14 -11.97
CA GLU A 175 14.97 -4.34 -11.68
C GLU A 175 13.98 -4.64 -12.81
N ARG A 176 14.48 -4.62 -14.04
CA ARG A 176 13.68 -4.64 -15.26
C ARG A 176 12.64 -5.76 -15.33
N HIS A 177 12.98 -6.94 -14.82
CA HIS A 177 12.08 -8.09 -14.75
C HIS A 177 10.81 -7.84 -13.92
N ILE A 178 10.88 -7.04 -12.84
CA ILE A 178 9.71 -6.63 -12.04
C ILE A 178 8.87 -5.65 -12.87
N TYR A 179 9.51 -4.64 -13.46
CA TYR A 179 8.81 -3.64 -14.25
C TYR A 179 8.06 -4.25 -15.45
N ASP A 180 8.71 -5.12 -16.21
CA ASP A 180 8.10 -5.76 -17.39
C ASP A 180 6.99 -6.77 -17.05
N SER A 181 7.07 -7.39 -15.87
CA SER A 181 6.02 -8.28 -15.37
C SER A 181 4.86 -7.54 -14.70
N THR A 182 4.98 -6.21 -14.53
CA THR A 182 3.95 -5.38 -13.93
C THR A 182 2.89 -5.00 -14.97
N GLU A 183 1.61 -5.17 -14.64
CA GLU A 183 0.52 -4.61 -15.46
C GLU A 183 0.40 -3.11 -15.23
N VAL A 184 0.47 -2.34 -16.31
CA VAL A 184 0.19 -0.90 -16.29
C VAL A 184 -1.25 -0.70 -16.74
N LYS A 185 -2.12 -0.33 -15.81
CA LYS A 185 -3.41 0.26 -16.13
C LYS A 185 -3.52 1.59 -15.42
N GLU A 186 -3.80 2.64 -16.18
CA GLU A 186 -4.38 3.85 -15.60
C GLU A 186 -5.65 3.44 -14.87
N LYS A 187 -5.62 3.44 -13.54
CA LYS A 187 -6.74 3.84 -12.67
C LYS A 187 -6.31 3.75 -11.21
N HIS A 188 -6.70 4.81 -10.51
CA HIS A 188 -6.30 5.18 -9.17
C HIS A 188 -6.24 4.01 -8.20
N SER A 189 -5.03 3.85 -7.66
CA SER A 189 -4.79 3.43 -6.28
C SER A 189 -5.14 1.99 -5.97
N PHE A 190 -4.12 1.22 -5.56
CA PHE A 190 -4.37 0.06 -4.73
C PHE A 190 -4.77 0.56 -3.33
N ILE A 191 -6.01 1.04 -3.27
CA ILE A 191 -6.71 1.59 -2.12
C ILE A 191 -6.12 2.89 -1.54
N PHE A 192 -4.83 3.22 -1.65
CA PHE A 192 -4.32 4.52 -1.20
C PHE A 192 -3.06 4.95 -1.99
N MET A 193 -3.18 6.02 -2.78
CA MET A 193 -2.09 6.97 -3.03
C MET A 193 -2.40 8.22 -2.21
#